data_AF-A0A2D8GMV8-F1
#
_entry.id   AF-A0A2D8GMV8-F1
#
_cell.length_a   1.000
_cell.length_b   1.000
_cell.length_c   1.000
_cell.angle_alpha   90.00
_cell.angle_beta   90.00
_cell.angle_gamma   90.00
#
_symmetry.space_group_name_H-M   'P 1'
#
loop_
_entity.id
_entity.type
_entity.pdbx_description
1 polymer ?
#
loop_
_entity_poly.entity_id
_entity_poly.type
_entity_poly.pdbx_seq_one_letter_code
_entity_poly.pdbx_strand_id
1 'polypeptide(L)'
;RTPIFLSSNFSRGVAMVSTLLEYISSKLDNETQISLEEIHHKDKLDAPSGTAIDLRNTVTKILNKHSIKKDVSISSKRIGQHVGFHRATFSFQGETITIGHEAKDRSVFSLGALAATRWIIDMPPGLYDMKDLIDRT
;
A
#
# COMPACT_ATOMS: atom_id res chain seq x y z
N ARG A 1 -14.21 -27.40 3.41
CA ARG A 1 -13.89 -26.02 3.87
C ARG A 1 -12.39 -25.86 3.73
N THR A 2 -11.90 -24.79 3.11
CA THR A 2 -10.46 -24.58 2.81
C THR A 2 -10.05 -23.17 3.22
N PRO A 3 -8.81 -22.93 3.65
CA PRO A 3 -8.30 -21.57 3.77
C PRO A 3 -8.07 -20.96 2.37
N ILE A 4 -8.35 -19.66 2.22
CA ILE A 4 -8.18 -18.89 0.97
C ILE A 4 -7.29 -17.68 1.27
N PHE A 5 -6.24 -17.47 0.47
CA PHE A 5 -5.43 -16.27 0.51
C PHE A 5 -5.83 -15.37 -0.67
N LEU A 6 -6.28 -14.16 -0.41
CA LEU A 6 -6.69 -13.21 -1.44
C LEU A 6 -6.06 -11.84 -1.18
N SER A 7 -5.27 -11.36 -2.13
CA SER A 7 -4.69 -10.02 -2.08
C SER A 7 -4.48 -9.45 -3.48
N SER A 8 -4.68 -8.14 -3.64
CA SER A 8 -4.41 -7.41 -4.88
C SER A 8 -2.91 -7.24 -5.16
N ASN A 9 -2.06 -7.33 -4.12
CA ASN A 9 -0.63 -7.17 -4.24
C ASN A 9 0.12 -8.03 -3.21
N PHE A 10 0.90 -9.00 -3.69
CA PHE A 10 1.67 -9.91 -2.83
C PHE A 10 3.00 -9.35 -2.32
N SER A 11 3.36 -8.10 -2.59
CA SER A 11 4.56 -7.49 -2.00
C SER A 11 4.37 -7.29 -0.49
N ARG A 12 5.22 -7.95 0.31
CA ARG A 12 5.30 -7.71 1.76
C ARG A 12 5.61 -6.25 2.09
N GLY A 13 6.46 -5.60 1.28
CA GLY A 13 6.81 -4.20 1.47
C GLY A 13 5.62 -3.25 1.24
N VAL A 14 4.80 -3.52 0.23
CA VAL A 14 3.55 -2.75 0.01
C VAL A 14 2.58 -2.98 1.16
N ALA A 15 2.43 -4.22 1.64
CA ALA A 15 1.58 -4.53 2.79
C ALA A 15 2.04 -3.76 4.05
N MET A 16 3.34 -3.75 4.34
CA MET A 16 3.92 -2.97 5.44
C MET A 16 3.65 -1.47 5.29
N VAL A 17 3.84 -0.92 4.08
CA VAL A 17 3.50 0.49 3.82
C VAL A 17 2.02 0.74 4.08
N SER A 18 1.11 -0.12 3.59
CA SER A 18 -0.33 0.02 3.84
C SER A 18 -0.63 0.08 5.35
N THR A 19 -0.05 -0.83 6.15
CA THR A 19 -0.21 -0.82 7.62
C THR A 19 0.32 0.47 8.25
N LEU A 20 1.48 0.98 7.81
CA LEU A 20 2.01 2.25 8.28
C LEU A 20 1.11 3.43 7.90
N LEU A 21 0.55 3.43 6.68
CA LEU A 21 -0.38 4.47 6.25
C LEU A 21 -1.67 4.43 7.07
N GLU A 22 -2.20 3.25 7.40
CA GLU A 22 -3.36 3.14 8.30
C GLU A 22 -3.06 3.78 9.66
N TYR A 23 -1.91 3.45 10.24
CA TYR A 23 -1.49 3.98 11.54
C TYR A 23 -1.33 5.50 11.50
N ILE A 24 -0.54 6.03 10.55
CA ILE A 24 -0.30 7.48 10.42
C ILE A 24 -1.63 8.20 10.18
N SER A 25 -2.47 7.70 9.26
CA SER A 25 -3.76 8.31 8.93
C SER A 25 -4.70 8.40 10.13
N SER A 26 -4.59 7.48 11.10
CA SER A 26 -5.39 7.50 12.34
C SER A 26 -5.00 8.60 13.32
N LYS A 27 -3.86 9.28 13.08
CA LYS A 27 -3.31 10.34 13.92
C LYS A 27 -3.39 11.73 13.30
N LEU A 28 -3.90 11.84 12.07
CA LEU A 28 -3.94 13.09 11.33
C LEU A 28 -5.11 13.97 11.75
N ASP A 29 -4.95 15.26 11.49
CA ASP A 29 -5.97 16.29 11.63
C ASP A 29 -6.42 16.85 10.27
N ASN A 30 -7.34 17.81 10.29
CA ASN A 30 -7.83 18.46 9.07
C ASN A 30 -6.78 19.34 8.38
N GLU A 31 -5.74 19.78 9.10
CA GLU A 31 -4.71 20.68 8.57
C GLU A 31 -3.65 19.91 7.77
N THR A 32 -3.42 18.63 8.10
CA THR A 32 -2.39 17.79 7.48
C THR A 32 -2.57 17.65 5.96
N GLN A 33 -1.63 18.14 5.17
CA GLN A 33 -1.62 17.94 3.72
C GLN A 33 -1.16 16.53 3.38
N ILE A 34 -1.82 15.89 2.42
CA ILE A 34 -1.55 14.49 2.04
C ILE A 34 -1.42 14.40 0.53
N SER A 35 -0.34 13.79 0.07
CA SER A 35 -0.13 13.50 -1.35
C SER A 35 0.49 12.12 -1.55
N LEU A 36 0.04 11.41 -2.58
CA LEU A 36 0.67 10.19 -3.06
C LEU A 36 1.38 10.46 -4.38
N GLU A 37 2.53 9.83 -4.58
CA GLU A 37 3.26 9.80 -5.84
C GLU A 37 3.58 8.36 -6.21
N GLU A 38 3.52 8.06 -7.49
CA GLU A 38 4.03 6.80 -8.03
C GLU A 38 4.83 6.98 -9.32
N ILE A 39 5.83 6.11 -9.49
CA ILE A 39 6.66 6.03 -10.70
C ILE A 39 6.67 4.59 -11.20
N HIS A 40 6.39 4.41 -12.48
CA HIS A 40 6.50 3.13 -13.18
C HIS A 40 7.20 3.32 -14.52
N HIS A 41 7.59 2.22 -15.15
CA HIS A 41 8.15 2.20 -16.49
C HIS A 41 7.23 2.85 -17.53
N LYS A 42 7.82 3.35 -18.61
CA LYS A 42 7.13 4.09 -19.67
C LYS A 42 5.97 3.31 -20.32
N ASP A 43 6.10 1.98 -20.40
CA ASP A 43 5.15 1.11 -21.11
C ASP A 43 3.93 0.72 -20.25
N LYS A 44 3.83 1.20 -19.01
CA LYS A 44 2.68 0.91 -18.14
C LYS A 44 1.49 1.79 -18.54
N LEU A 45 0.42 1.14 -19.03
CA LEU A 45 -0.75 1.79 -19.62
C LEU A 45 -1.70 2.42 -18.59
N ASP A 46 -1.91 1.76 -17.45
CA ASP A 46 -2.77 2.25 -16.39
C ASP A 46 -2.09 3.38 -15.62
N ALA A 47 -2.83 4.45 -15.31
CA ALA A 47 -2.40 5.53 -14.43
C ALA A 47 -3.61 6.12 -13.69
N PRO A 48 -3.61 6.19 -12.34
CA PRO A 48 -2.60 5.64 -11.42
C PRO A 48 -2.54 4.11 -11.39
N SER A 49 -1.47 3.50 -10.85
CA SER A 49 -1.47 2.03 -10.67
C SER A 49 -2.49 1.57 -9.64
N GLY A 50 -2.89 0.30 -9.74
CA GLY A 50 -3.75 -0.34 -8.75
C GLY A 50 -3.22 -0.22 -7.32
N THR A 51 -1.89 -0.37 -7.12
CA THR A 51 -1.28 -0.18 -5.79
C THR A 51 -1.39 1.26 -5.29
N ALA A 52 -1.23 2.27 -6.16
CA ALA A 52 -1.41 3.66 -5.74
C ALA A 52 -2.87 3.94 -5.35
N ILE A 53 -3.83 3.37 -6.08
CA ILE A 53 -5.27 3.46 -5.77
C ILE A 53 -5.58 2.78 -4.44
N ASP A 54 -5.06 1.57 -4.21
CA ASP A 54 -5.26 0.83 -2.96
C ASP A 54 -4.70 1.60 -1.76
N LEU A 55 -3.47 2.12 -1.86
CA LEU A 55 -2.86 2.93 -0.80
C LEU A 55 -3.65 4.23 -0.52
N ARG A 56 -4.14 4.91 -1.56
CA ARG A 56 -5.03 6.07 -1.38
C ARG A 56 -6.31 5.67 -0.66
N ASN A 57 -6.96 4.59 -1.10
CA ASN A 57 -8.20 4.12 -0.51
C ASN A 57 -8.02 3.73 0.97
N THR A 58 -6.87 3.14 1.33
CA THR A 58 -6.48 2.87 2.72
C THR A 58 -6.47 4.16 3.54
N VAL A 59 -5.77 5.20 3.08
CA VAL A 59 -5.71 6.51 3.75
C VAL A 59 -7.11 7.12 3.87
N THR A 60 -7.82 7.25 2.75
CA THR A 60 -9.17 7.85 2.70
C THR A 60 -10.17 7.13 3.60
N LYS A 61 -10.11 5.80 3.68
CA LYS A 61 -10.97 5.00 4.57
C LYS A 61 -10.76 5.38 6.03
N ILE A 62 -9.51 5.55 6.46
CA ILE A 62 -9.20 5.94 7.84
C ILE A 62 -9.63 7.38 8.10
N LEU A 63 -9.33 8.32 7.21
CA LEU A 63 -9.77 9.73 7.35
C LEU A 63 -11.30 9.84 7.48
N ASN A 64 -12.04 9.11 6.64
CA ASN A 64 -13.50 9.08 6.70
C ASN A 64 -14.03 8.52 8.03
N LYS A 65 -13.35 7.52 8.61
CA LYS A 65 -13.69 6.98 9.94
C LYS A 65 -13.54 8.04 11.04
N HIS A 66 -12.66 9.01 10.84
CA HIS A 66 -12.43 10.16 11.73
C HIS A 66 -13.20 11.42 11.30
N SER A 67 -14.15 11.31 10.36
CA SER A 67 -14.92 12.44 9.81
C SER A 67 -14.08 13.53 9.14
N ILE A 68 -12.84 13.22 8.73
CA ILE A 68 -11.97 14.11 7.97
C ILE A 68 -12.23 13.88 6.48
N LYS A 69 -12.93 14.82 5.85
CA LYS A 69 -13.21 14.77 4.40
C LYS A 69 -12.11 15.50 3.64
N LYS A 70 -11.09 14.76 3.21
CA LYS A 70 -9.98 15.29 2.43
C LYS A 70 -9.77 14.48 1.17
N ASP A 71 -9.53 15.16 0.05
CA ASP A 71 -9.10 14.50 -1.17
C ASP A 71 -7.60 14.19 -1.09
N VAL A 72 -7.23 13.00 -1.53
CA VAL A 72 -5.86 12.51 -1.49
C VAL A 72 -5.40 12.32 -2.93
N SER A 73 -4.67 13.33 -3.43
CA SER A 73 -4.20 13.34 -4.81
C SER A 73 -3.14 12.28 -5.07
N ILE A 74 -3.13 11.72 -6.29
CA ILE A 74 -2.09 10.81 -6.76
C ILE A 74 -1.40 11.42 -7.97
N SER A 75 -0.11 11.70 -7.84
CA SER A 75 0.76 12.06 -8.96
C SER A 75 1.35 10.80 -9.59
N SER A 76 1.16 10.61 -10.89
CA SER A 76 1.62 9.42 -11.62
C SER A 76 2.66 9.78 -12.67
N LYS A 77 3.83 9.14 -12.60
CA LYS A 77 4.93 9.33 -13.55
C LYS A 77 5.26 8.03 -14.27
N ARG A 78 5.58 8.13 -15.55
CA ARG A 78 5.95 7.00 -16.44
C ARG A 78 7.35 7.25 -16.99
N ILE A 79 8.36 6.76 -16.28
CA ILE A 79 9.77 7.11 -16.50
C ILE A 79 10.59 5.83 -16.62
N GLY A 80 11.46 5.78 -17.63
CA GLY A 80 12.49 4.74 -17.76
C GLY A 80 11.96 3.31 -17.64
N GLN A 81 12.66 2.50 -16.84
CA GLN A 81 12.35 1.08 -16.59
C GLN A 81 12.02 0.79 -15.12
N HIS A 82 11.46 1.77 -14.39
CA HIS A 82 11.09 1.57 -12.98
C HIS A 82 10.06 0.44 -12.84
N VAL A 83 10.35 -0.57 -12.02
CA VAL A 83 9.41 -1.67 -11.75
C VAL A 83 8.20 -1.15 -11.00
N GLY A 84 8.42 -0.33 -9.96
CA GLY A 84 7.38 0.42 -9.27
C GLY A 84 7.92 1.16 -8.06
N PHE A 85 7.56 2.42 -7.92
CA PHE A 85 7.84 3.25 -6.75
C PHE A 85 6.56 3.92 -6.29
N HIS A 86 6.34 3.96 -4.98
CA HIS A 86 5.17 4.56 -4.35
C HIS A 86 5.62 5.34 -3.13
N ARG A 87 5.14 6.57 -2.99
CA ARG A 87 5.48 7.45 -1.87
C ARG A 87 4.24 8.19 -1.38
N ALA A 88 3.96 8.10 -0.09
CA ALA A 88 3.00 8.94 0.59
C ALA A 88 3.73 10.01 1.39
N THR A 89 3.25 11.25 1.30
CA THR A 89 3.80 12.40 2.01
C THR A 89 2.70 13.04 2.84
N PHE A 90 3.01 13.30 4.11
CA PHE A 90 2.13 13.95 5.09
C PHE A 90 2.86 15.19 5.62
N SER A 91 2.30 16.37 5.42
CA SER A 91 2.92 17.64 5.82
C SER A 91 2.02 18.41 6.78
N PHE A 92 2.57 18.81 7.92
CA PHE A 92 1.86 19.51 8.99
C PHE A 92 2.85 20.32 9.82
N GLN A 93 2.42 21.44 10.40
CA GLN A 93 3.16 22.27 11.39
C GLN A 93 4.70 22.41 11.18
N GLY A 94 5.16 22.59 9.94
CA GLY A 94 6.58 22.78 9.62
C GLY A 94 7.41 21.51 9.50
N GLU A 95 6.80 20.33 9.64
CA GLU A 95 7.43 19.04 9.43
C GLU A 95 6.75 18.22 8.33
N THR A 96 7.42 17.15 7.92
CA THR A 96 6.92 16.27 6.86
C THR A 96 7.36 14.83 7.13
N ILE A 97 6.38 13.92 7.07
CA ILE A 97 6.60 12.48 7.11
C ILE A 97 6.47 11.94 5.70
N THR A 98 7.46 11.15 5.28
CA THR A 98 7.45 10.49 3.97
C THR A 98 7.61 8.99 4.15
N ILE A 99 6.68 8.22 3.58
CA ILE A 99 6.75 6.75 3.54
C ILE A 99 6.86 6.34 2.09
N GLY A 100 7.94 5.63 1.75
CA GLY A 100 8.24 5.19 0.40
C GLY A 100 8.45 3.69 0.29
N HIS A 101 8.02 3.10 -0.81
CA HIS A 101 8.34 1.74 -1.22
C HIS A 101 8.85 1.75 -2.66
N GLU A 102 9.96 1.06 -2.90
CA GLU A 102 10.50 0.82 -4.23
C GLU A 102 10.63 -0.69 -4.47
N ALA A 103 9.91 -1.19 -5.48
CA ALA A 103 10.20 -2.49 -6.06
C ALA A 103 11.33 -2.32 -7.07
N LYS A 104 12.45 -2.99 -6.84
CA LYS A 104 13.58 -3.03 -7.79
C LYS A 104 13.49 -4.21 -8.76
N ASP A 105 12.72 -5.23 -8.40
CA ASP A 105 12.55 -6.46 -9.17
C ASP A 105 11.12 -6.99 -8.99
N ARG A 106 10.52 -7.56 -10.05
CA ARG A 106 9.14 -8.10 -10.01
C ARG A 106 9.02 -9.38 -9.17
N SER A 107 10.13 -10.05 -8.88
CA SER A 107 10.19 -11.22 -8.01
C SER A 107 9.68 -10.96 -6.59
N VAL A 108 9.62 -9.70 -6.13
CA VAL A 108 9.06 -9.38 -4.81
C VAL A 108 7.60 -9.86 -4.67
N PHE A 109 6.83 -9.87 -5.77
CA PHE A 109 5.45 -10.34 -5.77
C PHE A 109 5.38 -11.87 -5.71
N SER A 110 6.21 -12.58 -6.48
CA SER A 110 6.24 -14.05 -6.46
C SER A 110 6.80 -14.59 -5.15
N LEU A 111 7.83 -13.95 -4.58
CA LEU A 111 8.37 -14.29 -3.26
C LEU A 111 7.32 -14.10 -2.15
N GLY A 112 6.50 -13.07 -2.25
CA GLY A 112 5.39 -12.86 -1.33
C GLY A 112 4.28 -13.90 -1.48
N ALA A 113 3.92 -14.27 -2.71
CA ALA A 113 2.99 -15.36 -2.98
C ALA A 113 3.49 -16.70 -2.41
N LEU A 114 4.78 -17.02 -2.60
CA LEU A 114 5.39 -18.22 -2.00
C LEU A 114 5.35 -18.19 -0.46
N ALA A 115 5.57 -17.01 0.14
CA ALA A 115 5.45 -16.86 1.59
C ALA A 115 4.00 -17.05 2.05
N ALA A 116 3.02 -16.50 1.33
CA ALA A 116 1.60 -16.69 1.59
C ALA A 116 1.20 -18.17 1.50
N THR A 117 1.65 -18.89 0.46
CA THR A 117 1.40 -20.32 0.30
C THR A 117 1.96 -21.14 1.45
N ARG A 118 3.20 -20.87 1.88
CA ARG A 118 3.81 -21.58 3.01
C ARG A 118 3.11 -21.33 4.34
N TRP A 119 2.50 -20.17 4.51
CA TRP A 119 1.81 -19.81 5.74
C TRP A 119 0.38 -20.34 5.77
N ILE A 120 -0.35 -20.25 4.66
CA ILE A 120 -1.78 -20.60 4.64
C ILE A 120 -2.07 -22.10 4.82
N ILE A 121 -1.11 -22.98 4.54
CA ILE A 121 -1.29 -24.44 4.71
C ILE A 121 -1.52 -24.84 6.18
N ASP A 122 -1.06 -24.03 7.13
CA ASP A 122 -1.21 -24.27 8.56
C ASP A 122 -2.41 -23.51 9.17
N MET A 123 -3.15 -22.75 8.35
CA MET A 123 -4.25 -21.91 8.81
C MET A 123 -5.60 -22.64 8.77
N PRO A 124 -6.50 -22.41 9.74
CA PRO A 124 -7.86 -22.93 9.68
C PRO A 124 -8.63 -22.34 8.48
N PRO A 125 -9.75 -22.95 8.06
CA PRO A 125 -10.57 -22.39 6.99
C PRO A 125 -10.99 -20.94 7.28
N GLY A 126 -10.62 -20.03 6.39
CA GLY A 126 -10.84 -18.60 6.51
C GLY A 126 -10.40 -17.86 5.25
N LEU A 127 -10.72 -16.58 5.15
CA LEU A 127 -10.19 -15.68 4.13
C LEU A 127 -9.06 -14.86 4.76
N TYR A 128 -7.88 -14.92 4.16
CA TYR A 128 -6.68 -14.26 4.63
C TYR A 128 -6.08 -13.37 3.55
N ASP A 129 -5.26 -12.40 3.96
CA ASP A 129 -4.55 -11.51 3.06
C ASP A 129 -3.09 -11.24 3.51
N MET A 130 -2.45 -10.30 2.83
CA MET A 130 -1.07 -9.91 3.11
C MET A 130 -0.89 -9.23 4.47
N LYS A 131 -1.93 -8.60 5.02
CA LYS A 131 -1.92 -8.02 6.36
C LYS A 131 -1.86 -9.15 7.40
N ASP A 132 -2.70 -10.17 7.26
CA ASP A 132 -2.64 -11.35 8.14
C ASP A 132 -1.26 -12.02 8.08
N LEU A 133 -0.69 -12.09 6.87
CA LEU A 133 0.63 -12.66 6.66
C LEU A 133 1.74 -11.89 7.38
N ILE A 134 1.69 -10.55 7.43
CA ILE A 134 2.75 -9.75 8.08
C ILE A 134 2.52 -9.55 9.58
N ASP A 135 1.28 -9.65 10.04
CA ASP A 135 0.90 -9.51 11.45
C ASP A 135 1.11 -10.80 12.26
N ARG A 136 1.59 -11.88 11.62
CA ARG A 136 1.93 -13.14 12.30
C ARG A 136 3.04 -12.89 13.33
N THR A 137 2.68 -12.97 14.61
CA THR A 137 3.60 -13.23 15.72
C THR A 137 3.83 -14.73 15.87
#